data_AF-A0A6P0SF33-F1
#
_entry.id   AF-A0A6P0SF33-F1
#
_cell.length_a   1.000
_cell.length_b   1.000
_cell.length_c   1.000
_cell.angle_alpha   90.00
_cell.angle_beta   90.00
_cell.angle_gamma   90.00
#
_symmetry.space_group_name_H-M   'P 1'
#
loop_
_entity.id
_entity.type
_entity.pdbx_description
1 polymer ?
#
loop_
_entity_poly.entity_id
_entity_poly.type
_entity_poly.pdbx_seq_one_letter_code
_entity_poly.pdbx_strand_id
1 'polypeptide(L)'
;MTVATTPVETSPIVLRMPPALAMDDDQLRSPSDKLQTLQNKMTEYIDNGAKLGWLIDRKHRRVYVYRPGVETEQLDNPATVSGEPVLPGFVLKLSKIW
;
A
#
# COMPACT_ATOMS: atom_id res chain seq x y z
N MET A 1 24.13 32.64 -10.01
CA MET A 1 22.87 31.87 -10.09
C MET A 1 23.10 30.58 -9.33
N THR A 2 22.64 30.49 -8.09
CA THR A 2 22.80 29.28 -7.26
C THR A 2 21.42 28.68 -7.09
N VAL A 3 21.16 27.58 -7.79
CA VAL A 3 19.92 26.81 -7.63
C VAL A 3 20.06 26.05 -6.31
N ALA A 4 19.36 26.51 -5.28
CA ALA A 4 19.23 25.76 -4.04
C ALA A 4 18.36 24.54 -4.33
N THR A 5 19.00 23.41 -4.63
CA THR A 5 18.33 22.11 -4.59
C THR A 5 18.12 21.78 -3.12
N THR A 6 16.90 21.94 -2.65
CA THR A 6 16.48 21.46 -1.33
C THR A 6 16.62 19.93 -1.34
N PRO A 7 17.32 19.31 -0.38
CA PRO A 7 17.26 17.88 -0.23
C PRO A 7 15.83 17.54 0.19
N VAL A 8 15.06 16.94 -0.71
CA VAL A 8 13.78 16.33 -0.35
C VAL A 8 14.09 15.28 0.70
N GLU A 9 13.61 15.52 1.91
CA GLU A 9 13.72 14.60 3.04
C GLU A 9 13.05 13.29 2.62
N THR A 10 13.84 12.32 2.14
CA THR A 10 13.35 11.04 1.61
C THR A 10 13.00 10.07 2.74
N SER A 11 12.33 10.59 3.78
CA SER A 11 11.63 9.77 4.75
C SER A 11 10.73 8.82 3.96
N PRO A 12 10.82 7.49 4.14
CA PRO A 12 9.99 6.56 3.39
C PRO A 12 8.53 6.94 3.65
N ILE A 13 7.86 7.45 2.64
CA ILE A 13 6.41 7.71 2.70
C ILE A 13 5.77 6.32 2.71
N VAL A 14 5.50 5.82 3.90
CA VAL A 14 4.72 4.61 4.10
C VAL A 14 3.28 5.03 4.02
N LEU A 15 2.70 4.88 2.83
CA LEU A 15 1.29 5.15 2.67
C LEU A 15 0.47 4.03 3.33
N ARG A 16 0.23 4.19 4.63
CA ARG A 16 -0.85 3.49 5.33
C ARG A 16 -2.15 4.07 4.81
N MET A 17 -2.81 3.40 3.86
CA MET A 17 -4.20 3.75 3.57
C MET A 17 -5.02 3.57 4.86
N PRO A 18 -5.76 4.60 5.32
CA PRO A 18 -6.56 4.49 6.53
C PRO A 18 -7.69 3.46 6.31
N PRO A 19 -8.08 2.72 7.36
CA PRO A 19 -9.11 1.68 7.27
C PRO A 19 -10.48 2.22 6.82
N ALA A 20 -10.72 3.53 6.84
CA ALA A 20 -11.93 4.15 6.28
C ALA A 20 -12.02 4.09 4.73
N LEU A 21 -10.92 3.75 4.06
CA LEU A 21 -10.86 3.45 2.61
C LEU A 21 -10.71 1.95 2.33
N ALA A 22 -10.81 1.09 3.36
CA ALA A 22 -11.01 -0.33 3.14
C ALA A 22 -12.39 -0.55 2.49
N MET A 23 -12.59 -1.73 1.90
CA MET A 23 -13.72 -2.03 1.00
C MET A 23 -15.09 -2.15 1.70
N ASP A 24 -15.32 -1.27 2.67
CA ASP A 24 -16.47 -1.13 3.54
C ASP A 24 -17.36 0.03 3.04
N ASP A 25 -17.68 0.06 1.74
CA ASP A 25 -18.73 0.96 1.27
C ASP A 25 -19.63 0.22 0.29
N ASP A 26 -20.87 0.00 0.75
CA ASP A 26 -21.95 -0.70 0.06
C ASP A 26 -22.58 0.16 -1.05
N GLN A 27 -22.01 1.33 -1.36
CA GLN A 27 -22.53 2.24 -2.37
C GLN A 27 -21.57 2.35 -3.56
N LEU A 28 -22.14 2.17 -4.77
CA LEU A 28 -21.50 2.22 -6.09
C LEU A 28 -20.48 1.13 -6.47
N ARG A 29 -20.89 0.35 -7.48
CA ARG A 29 -20.09 -0.48 -8.42
C ARG A 29 -19.36 -1.68 -7.80
N SER A 30 -19.37 -2.77 -8.57
CA SER A 30 -18.95 -4.11 -8.19
C SER A 30 -17.61 -4.13 -7.42
N PRO A 31 -17.44 -5.01 -6.42
CA PRO A 31 -16.24 -5.08 -5.59
C PRO A 31 -14.92 -5.18 -6.40
N SER A 32 -14.97 -5.79 -7.59
CA SER A 32 -13.82 -5.88 -8.51
C SER A 32 -13.41 -4.53 -9.12
N ASP A 33 -14.35 -3.64 -9.39
CA ASP A 33 -14.10 -2.30 -9.97
C ASP A 33 -13.39 -1.40 -8.94
N LYS A 34 -13.78 -1.52 -7.66
CA LYS A 34 -13.11 -0.85 -6.54
C LYS A 34 -11.68 -1.35 -6.34
N LEU A 35 -11.44 -2.65 -6.47
CA LEU A 35 -10.10 -3.22 -6.33
C LEU A 35 -9.18 -2.66 -7.41
N GLN A 36 -9.53 -2.80 -8.69
CA GLN A 36 -8.74 -2.27 -9.81
C GLN A 36 -8.44 -0.77 -9.65
N THR A 37 -9.45 0.01 -9.24
CA THR A 37 -9.29 1.45 -8.98
C THR A 37 -8.27 1.72 -7.87
N LEU A 38 -8.32 0.97 -6.76
CA LEU A 38 -7.36 1.10 -5.66
C LEU A 38 -5.96 0.66 -6.09
N GLN A 39 -5.82 -0.43 -6.85
CA GLN A 39 -4.54 -0.89 -7.38
C GLN A 39 -3.91 0.18 -8.30
N ASN A 40 -4.71 0.81 -9.17
CA ASN A 40 -4.24 1.91 -10.02
C ASN A 40 -3.73 3.09 -9.19
N LYS A 41 -4.45 3.50 -8.14
CA LYS A 41 -3.99 4.54 -7.21
C LYS A 41 -2.70 4.14 -6.50
N MET A 42 -2.57 2.88 -6.08
CA MET A 42 -1.34 2.40 -5.45
C MET A 42 -0.15 2.51 -6.41
N THR A 43 -0.33 2.15 -7.68
CA THR A 43 0.68 2.37 -8.71
C THR A 43 1.04 3.85 -8.87
N GLU A 44 0.06 4.76 -8.90
CA GLU A 44 0.32 6.20 -8.95
C GLU A 44 1.12 6.68 -7.73
N TYR A 45 0.86 6.16 -6.53
CA TYR A 45 1.66 6.53 -5.35
C TYR A 45 3.10 6.05 -5.47
N ILE A 46 3.32 4.82 -5.95
CA ILE A 46 4.67 4.29 -6.19
C ILE A 46 5.40 5.14 -7.24
N ASP A 47 4.72 5.50 -8.33
CA ASP A 47 5.28 6.36 -9.39
C ASP A 47 5.63 7.77 -8.88
N ASN A 48 4.81 8.32 -7.98
CA ASN A 48 5.07 9.59 -7.28
C ASN A 48 6.17 9.48 -6.18
N GLY A 49 6.82 8.33 -6.04
CA GLY A 49 7.98 8.16 -5.14
C GLY A 49 7.69 7.42 -3.83
N ALA A 50 6.50 6.83 -3.65
CA ALA A 50 6.26 5.93 -2.53
C ALA A 50 7.15 4.68 -2.65
N LYS A 51 7.82 4.33 -1.55
CA LYS A 51 8.75 3.20 -1.51
C LYS A 51 8.06 1.89 -1.14
N LEU A 52 6.93 1.96 -0.44
CA LEU A 52 6.17 0.82 0.03
C LEU A 52 4.69 1.18 0.15
N GLY A 53 3.84 0.29 -0.36
CA GLY A 53 2.40 0.38 -0.21
C GLY A 53 1.79 -0.97 0.13
N TRP A 54 0.75 -0.97 0.98
CA TRP A 54 -0.05 -2.16 1.26
C TRP A 54 -1.51 -1.89 0.98
N LEU A 55 -2.11 -2.73 0.15
CA LEU A 55 -3.54 -2.78 -0.06
C LEU A 55 -4.08 -4.04 0.61
N ILE A 56 -4.94 -3.86 1.62
CA ILE A 56 -5.46 -4.95 2.44
C ILE A 56 -6.92 -5.21 2.03
N ASP A 57 -7.16 -6.37 1.40
CA ASP A 57 -8.49 -6.85 1.04
C ASP A 57 -9.01 -7.77 2.15
N ARG A 58 -9.93 -7.24 2.99
CA ARG A 58 -10.55 -7.97 4.11
C ARG A 58 -11.57 -9.02 3.69
N LYS A 59 -12.22 -8.84 2.54
CA LYS A 59 -13.22 -9.78 2.04
C LYS A 59 -12.59 -11.08 1.58
N HIS A 60 -11.45 -10.99 0.92
CA HIS A 60 -10.69 -12.11 0.39
C HIS A 60 -9.50 -12.50 1.28
N ARG A 61 -9.27 -11.79 2.39
CA ARG A 61 -8.10 -11.92 3.28
C ARG A 61 -6.78 -11.86 2.51
N ARG A 62 -6.67 -10.94 1.57
CA ARG A 62 -5.48 -10.78 0.73
C ARG A 62 -4.76 -9.49 1.05
N VAL A 63 -3.44 -9.49 0.92
CA VAL A 63 -2.65 -8.27 0.98
C VAL A 63 -1.80 -8.16 -0.27
N TYR A 64 -1.92 -7.02 -0.93
CA TYR A 64 -1.09 -6.66 -2.07
C TYR A 64 0.00 -5.71 -1.60
N VAL A 65 1.25 -6.07 -1.86
CA VAL A 65 2.44 -5.32 -1.49
C VAL A 65 3.01 -4.67 -2.74
N TYR A 66 3.10 -3.34 -2.70
CA TYR A 66 3.58 -2.50 -3.79
C TYR A 66 4.96 -1.95 -3.47
N ARG A 67 5.89 -2.10 -4.42
CA ARG A 67 7.28 -1.65 -4.31
C ARG A 67 7.71 -1.06 -5.66
N PRO A 68 8.56 -0.01 -5.68
CA PRO A 68 9.05 0.56 -6.92
C PRO A 68 9.91 -0.44 -7.68
N GLY A 69 9.63 -0.62 -8.97
CA GLY A 69 10.40 -1.50 -9.87
C GLY A 69 10.19 -3.00 -9.64
N VAL A 70 9.20 -3.41 -8.84
CA VAL A 70 8.87 -4.81 -8.60
C VAL A 70 7.38 -5.03 -8.92
N GLU A 71 7.05 -6.21 -9.43
CA GLU A 71 5.65 -6.60 -9.61
C GLU A 71 4.92 -6.64 -8.26
N THR A 72 3.61 -6.41 -8.29
CA THR A 72 2.79 -6.41 -7.08
C THR A 72 2.78 -7.80 -6.46
N GLU A 73 3.28 -7.92 -5.24
CA GLU A 73 3.28 -9.19 -4.52
C GLU A 73 1.91 -9.40 -3.84
N GLN A 74 1.25 -10.50 -4.17
CA GLN A 74 -0.03 -10.86 -3.55
C GLN A 74 0.18 -11.95 -2.52
N LEU A 75 -0.15 -11.64 -1.27
CA LEU A 75 -0.15 -12.56 -0.15
C LEU A 75 -1.58 -13.00 0.15
N ASP A 76 -1.83 -14.31 0.17
CA ASP A 76 -3.12 -14.91 0.48
C ASP A 76 -3.17 -15.32 1.97
N ASN A 77 -4.16 -14.80 2.69
CA ASN A 77 -4.34 -14.95 4.14
C ASN A 77 -3.05 -14.81 4.98
N PRO A 78 -2.22 -13.77 4.78
CA PRO A 78 -1.01 -13.58 5.58
C PRO A 78 -1.36 -13.24 7.02
N ALA A 79 -0.66 -13.89 7.96
CA ALA A 79 -0.75 -13.53 9.38
C ALA A 79 -0.01 -12.20 9.67
N THR A 80 1.08 -11.96 8.95
CA THR A 80 1.94 -10.78 9.10
C THR A 80 2.50 -10.32 7.77
N VAL A 81 2.76 -9.02 7.63
CA VAL A 81 3.43 -8.44 6.47
C VAL A 81 4.64 -7.62 6.92
N SER A 82 5.78 -7.84 6.27
CA SER A 82 7.03 -7.13 6.56
C SER A 82 7.11 -5.82 5.78
N GLY A 83 7.60 -4.78 6.46
CA GLY A 83 7.95 -3.50 5.84
C GLY A 83 9.33 -3.45 5.21
N GLU A 84 10.14 -4.51 5.35
CA GLU A 84 11.50 -4.52 4.84
C GLU A 84 11.57 -4.47 3.30
N PRO A 85 12.57 -3.80 2.72
CA PRO A 85 13.67 -3.06 3.37
C PRO A 85 13.32 -1.59 3.70
N VAL A 86 12.12 -1.13 3.36
CA VAL A 86 11.72 0.28 3.46
C VAL A 86 11.48 0.72 4.90
N LEU A 87 10.92 -0.18 5.70
CA LEU A 87 10.73 -0.05 7.13
C LEU A 87 11.43 -1.22 7.84
N PRO A 88 12.73 -1.10 8.13
CA PRO A 88 13.46 -2.14 8.84
C PRO A 88 12.86 -2.38 10.23
N GLY A 89 12.58 -3.65 10.54
CA GLY A 89 12.00 -4.08 11.81
C GLY A 89 10.49 -3.82 11.96
N PHE A 90 9.82 -3.24 10.97
CA PHE A 90 8.37 -3.06 11.02
C PHE A 90 7.65 -4.31 10.51
N VAL A 91 6.75 -4.84 11.35
CA VAL A 91 5.89 -5.98 11.00
C VAL A 91 4.45 -5.62 11.30
N LEU A 92 3.61 -5.61 10.27
CA LEU A 92 2.17 -5.43 10.41
C LEU A 92 1.53 -6.78 10.76
N LYS A 93 0.90 -6.88 11.94
CA LYS A 93 0.13 -8.07 12.35
C LYS A 93 -1.31 -7.96 11.86
N LEU A 94 -1.69 -8.77 10.88
CA LEU A 94 -3.02 -8.78 10.26
C LEU A 94 -4.00 -9.68 11.01
N SER A 95 -3.54 -10.54 11.91
CA SER A 95 -4.39 -11.39 12.76
C SER A 95 -5.40 -10.61 13.61
N LYS A 96 -5.22 -9.29 13.78
CA LYS A 96 -6.17 -8.39 14.46
C LYS A 96 -7.05 -7.56 13.50
N ILE A 97 -6.80 -7.66 12.20
CA ILE A 97 -7.43 -6.84 11.15
C ILE A 97 -8.47 -7.66 10.38
N TRP A 98 -8.27 -8.98 10.25
CA TRP A 98 -9.28 -9.91 9.77
C TRP A 98 -10.38 -10.18 10.79
#